data_AF-A0A391NY40-F1
#
_entry.id   AF-A0A391NY40-F1
#
_cell.length_a   1.000
_cell.length_b   1.000
_cell.length_c   1.000
_cell.angle_alpha   90.00
_cell.angle_beta   90.00
_cell.angle_gamma   90.00
#
_symmetry.space_group_name_H-M   'P 1'
#
loop_
_entity.id
_entity.type
_entity.pdbx_description
1 polymer ?
#
loop_
_entity_poly.entity_id
_entity_poly.type
_entity_poly.pdbx_seq_one_letter_code
_entity_poly.pdbx_strand_id
1 'polypeptide(L)' 'MSKSLKELEEMIFEGDRTDEEWLRVEKEVEEAWEYSSDEEKRDFEESGAGDMLGQILEYL' A
#
# COMPACT_ATOMS: atom_id res chain seq x y z
N MET A 1 -2.48 -15.11 5.03
CA MET A 1 -3.16 -14.68 3.80
C MET A 1 -2.60 -13.31 3.49
N SER A 2 -2.05 -13.11 2.29
CA SER A 2 -1.61 -11.79 1.84
C SER A 2 -2.84 -10.89 1.73
N LYS A 3 -2.73 -9.62 2.17
CA LYS A 3 -3.83 -8.66 2.03
C LYS A 3 -4.00 -8.28 0.57
N SER A 4 -5.22 -7.93 0.19
CA SER A 4 -5.49 -7.35 -1.14
C SER A 4 -4.97 -5.91 -1.23
N LEU A 5 -4.74 -5.42 -2.45
CA LEU A 5 -4.38 -4.00 -2.67
C LEU A 5 -5.43 -3.05 -2.10
N LYS A 6 -6.71 -3.44 -2.13
CA LYS A 6 -7.81 -2.64 -1.56
C LYS A 6 -7.75 -2.53 -0.04
N GLU A 7 -7.43 -3.62 0.66
CA GLU A 7 -7.25 -3.58 2.12
C GLU A 7 -6.03 -2.72 2.50
N LEU A 8 -4.98 -2.77 1.68
CA LEU A 8 -3.78 -1.97 1.88
C LEU A 8 -4.00 -0.49 1.58
N GLU A 9 -4.81 -0.18 0.56
CA GLU A 9 -5.28 1.18 0.25
C GLU A 9 -5.95 1.81 1.48
N GLU A 10 -6.93 1.13 2.07
CA GLU A 10 -7.60 1.59 3.30
C GLU A 10 -6.59 1.79 4.44
N MET A 11 -5.66 0.84 4.61
CA MET A 11 -4.62 0.94 5.64
C MET A 11 -3.65 2.12 5.47
N ILE A 12 -3.39 2.55 4.23
CA ILE A 12 -2.53 3.68 3.92
C ILE A 12 -3.24 5.00 4.19
N PHE A 13 -4.53 5.11 3.84
CA PHE A 13 -5.30 6.33 4.05
C PHE A 13 -5.74 6.56 5.50
N GLU A 14 -5.98 5.49 6.27
CA GLU A 14 -6.57 5.59 7.61
C GLU A 14 -5.55 5.60 8.77
N GLY A 15 -4.29 5.25 8.54
CA GLY A 15 -3.39 4.83 9.62
C GLY A 15 -2.41 5.88 10.13
N ASP A 16 -2.50 6.23 11.42
CA ASP A 16 -1.28 6.52 12.21
C ASP A 16 -0.58 5.18 12.48
N ARG A 17 0.60 5.00 11.90
CA ARG A 17 1.44 3.79 12.05
C ARG A 17 2.85 4.21 12.40
N THR A 18 3.57 3.30 13.08
CA THR A 18 5.00 3.47 13.32
C THR A 18 5.82 3.27 12.04
N ASP A 19 7.05 3.77 12.02
CA ASP A 19 7.98 3.63 10.89
C ASP A 19 8.17 2.15 10.50
N GLU A 20 8.31 1.26 11.49
CA GLU A 20 8.43 -0.19 11.25
C GLU A 20 7.18 -0.80 10.62
N GLU A 21 6.00 -0.27 10.94
CA GLU A 21 4.73 -0.73 10.37
C GLU A 21 4.55 -0.22 8.94
N TRP A 22 4.99 1.00 8.64
CA TRP A 22 5.00 1.53 7.28
C TRP A 22 5.89 0.71 6.35
N LEU A 23 7.08 0.34 6.81
CA LEU A 23 7.99 -0.56 6.08
C LEU A 23 7.38 -1.96 5.86
N ARG A 24 6.47 -2.41 6.74
CA ARG A 24 5.72 -3.67 6.52
C ARG A 24 4.61 -3.48 5.50
N VAL A 25 3.91 -2.35 5.54
CA VAL A 25 2.87 -2.02 4.55
C VAL A 25 3.48 -1.95 3.15
N GLU A 26 4.65 -1.34 2.98
CA GLU A 26 5.39 -1.34 1.71
C GLU A 26 5.58 -2.75 1.15
N LYS A 27 6.12 -3.66 1.97
CA LYS A 27 6.34 -5.05 1.56
C LYS A 27 5.04 -5.78 1.24
N GLU A 28 3.99 -5.54 2.03
CA GLU A 28 2.68 -6.14 1.75
C GLU A 28 2.08 -5.59 0.44
N VAL A 29 2.31 -4.32 0.11
CA VAL A 29 1.91 -3.71 -1.18
C VAL A 29 2.70 -4.33 -2.33
N GLU A 30 4.02 -4.47 -2.22
CA GLU A 30 4.85 -5.14 -3.24
C GLU A 30 4.38 -6.58 -3.48
N GLU A 31 4.15 -7.35 -2.41
CA GLU A 31 3.64 -8.71 -2.52
C GLU A 31 2.24 -8.74 -3.13
N ALA A 32 1.31 -7.91 -2.66
CA ALA A 32 -0.04 -7.85 -3.19
C ALA A 32 -0.02 -7.45 -4.67
N TRP A 33 0.86 -6.54 -5.06
CA TRP A 33 1.04 -6.11 -6.45
C TRP A 33 1.42 -7.27 -7.36
N GLU A 34 2.34 -8.15 -6.96
CA GLU A 34 2.75 -9.29 -7.79
C GLU A 34 1.59 -10.23 -8.15
N TYR A 35 0.65 -10.42 -7.22
CA TYR A 35 -0.46 -11.36 -7.39
C TYR A 35 -1.80 -10.72 -7.77
N SER A 36 -1.88 -9.39 -7.79
CA SER A 36 -3.11 -8.66 -8.14
C SER A 36 -3.33 -8.58 -9.64
N SER A 37 -4.61 -8.52 -10.01
CA SER A 37 -5.03 -8.29 -11.39
C SER A 37 -4.63 -6.90 -11.91
N ASP A 38 -4.57 -6.73 -13.23
CA ASP A 38 -4.29 -5.42 -13.84
C ASP A 38 -5.36 -4.37 -13.49
N GLU A 39 -6.60 -4.79 -13.25
CA GLU A 39 -7.69 -3.92 -12.79
C GLU A 39 -7.43 -3.42 -11.36
N GLU A 40 -7.11 -4.32 -10.42
CA GLU A 40 -6.80 -3.94 -9.04
C GLU A 40 -5.56 -3.05 -8.93
N LYS A 41 -4.53 -3.33 -9.73
CA LYS A 41 -3.32 -2.48 -9.80
C LYS A 41 -3.67 -1.07 -10.25
N ARG A 42 -4.49 -0.98 -11.28
CA ARG A 42 -4.92 0.31 -11.83
C ARG A 42 -5.78 1.07 -10.83
N ASP A 43 -6.71 0.40 -10.16
CA ASP A 43 -7.54 1.03 -9.12
C ASP A 43 -6.65 1.55 -7.97
N PHE A 44 -5.63 0.80 -7.57
CA PHE A 44 -4.67 1.21 -6.54
C PHE A 44 -3.77 2.39 -6.97
N GLU A 45 -3.35 2.43 -8.24
CA GLU A 45 -2.63 3.59 -8.80
C GLU A 45 -3.54 4.82 -8.86
N GLU A 46 -4.78 4.66 -9.36
CA GLU A 46 -5.74 5.75 -9.52
C GLU A 46 -6.23 6.30 -8.17
N SER A 47 -6.21 5.49 -7.09
CA SER A 47 -6.52 5.95 -5.73
C SER A 47 -5.45 6.88 -5.16
N GLY A 48 -4.20 6.77 -5.61
CA GLY A 48 -3.06 7.54 -5.10
C GLY A 48 -2.47 6.98 -3.79
N ALA A 49 -2.91 5.80 -3.34
CA ALA A 49 -2.38 5.17 -2.13
C ALA A 49 -0.88 4.84 -2.25
N GLY A 50 -0.44 4.37 -3.42
CA GLY A 50 0.99 4.12 -3.68
C GLY A 50 1.85 5.38 -3.55
N ASP A 51 1.39 6.50 -4.12
CA ASP A 51 2.08 7.79 -4.03
C ASP A 51 2.15 8.31 -2.59
N MET A 52 1.05 8.16 -1.83
CA MET A 52 1.01 8.56 -0.41
C MET A 52 1.96 7.71 0.43
N LEU A 53 1.96 6.39 0.23
CA LEU A 53 2.88 5.48 0.91
C LEU A 53 4.34 5.85 0.60
N GLY A 54 4.66 6.10 -0.68
CA GLY A 54 5.99 6.56 -1.09
C GLY A 54 6.41 7.85 -0.36
N GLN A 55 5.52 8.84 -0.27
CA GLN A 55 5.79 10.06 0.49
C GLN A 55 6.02 9.80 1.96
N ILE A 56 5.22 8.94 2.61
CA ILE A 56 5.41 8.59 4.01
C ILE A 56 6.81 7.98 4.23
N LEU A 57 7.20 7.02 3.39
CA LEU A 57 8.48 6.32 3.46
C LEU A 57 9.68 7.24 3.21
N GLU A 58 9.55 8.27 2.38
CA GLU A 58 10.61 9.27 2.16
C GLU A 58 10.94 10.09 3.42
N TYR A 59 10.01 10.20 4.38
CA TYR A 59 10.16 10.98 5.62
C TYR A 59 10.38 10.13 6.88
N LEU A 60 10.52 8.80 6.76
CA LEU A 60 10.96 7.90 7.85
C LEU A 60 12.48 7.98 8.05
#